data_AF-A0A0Q4BGB2-F1
#
_entry.id   AF-A0A0Q4BGB2-F1
#
_cell.length_a   1.000
_cell.length_b   1.000
_cell.length_c   1.000
_cell.angle_alpha   90.00
_cell.angle_beta   90.00
_cell.angle_gamma   90.00
#
_symmetry.space_group_name_H-M   'P 1'
#
loop_
_entity.id
_entity.type
_entity.pdbx_description
1 polymer ?
#
loop_
_entity_poly.entity_id
_entity_poly.type
_entity_poly.pdbx_seq_one_letter_code
_entity_poly.pdbx_strand_id
1 'polypeptide(L)' 'MEISKDHPRYRSLVTRERMSELVGKGIVAPTGLIAHGRGEAFDYLLGERTVPAADEAARVAAAHLL' A
#
# COMPACT_ATOMS: atom_id res chain seq x y z
N MET A 1 17.26 -4.88 4.30
CA MET A 1 17.89 -5.87 3.38
C MET A 1 17.80 -5.26 1.99
N GLU A 2 18.82 -5.32 1.13
CA GLU A 2 18.69 -4.66 -0.18
C GLU A 2 17.81 -5.53 -1.11
N ILE A 3 16.57 -5.10 -1.35
CA ILE A 3 15.64 -5.77 -2.26
C ILE A 3 16.00 -5.36 -3.69
N SER A 4 16.30 -6.34 -4.56
CA SER A 4 16.60 -6.06 -5.97
C SER A 4 15.43 -5.36 -6.67
N LYS A 5 15.73 -4.34 -7.47
CA LYS A 5 14.73 -3.60 -8.27
C LYS A 5 14.07 -4.48 -9.33
N ASP A 6 14.74 -5.53 -9.78
CA ASP A 6 14.22 -6.49 -10.76
C ASP A 6 13.33 -7.57 -10.12
N HIS A 7 13.17 -7.55 -8.79
CA HIS A 7 12.35 -8.52 -8.09
C HIS A 7 10.85 -8.31 -8.44
N PRO A 8 10.09 -9.37 -8.79
CA PRO A 8 8.69 -9.24 -9.21
C PRO A 8 7.77 -8.64 -8.13
N ARG A 9 8.16 -8.80 -6.85
CA ARG A 9 7.46 -8.22 -5.68
C ARG A 9 8.09 -6.94 -5.13
N TYR A 10 9.04 -6.33 -5.85
CA TYR A 10 9.87 -5.22 -5.32
C TYR A 10 9.04 -4.16 -4.58
N ARG A 11 7.97 -3.66 -5.21
CA ARG A 11 7.11 -2.61 -4.65
C ARG A 11 6.45 -3.01 -3.32
N SER A 12 5.88 -4.21 -3.23
CA SER A 12 5.24 -4.72 -2.01
C SER A 12 6.28 -4.91 -0.90
N LEU A 13 7.43 -5.51 -1.20
CA LEU A 13 8.49 -5.74 -0.21
C LEU A 13 9.09 -4.45 0.35
N VAL A 14 9.39 -3.47 -0.52
CA VAL A 14 9.91 -2.15 -0.10
C VAL A 14 8.88 -1.42 0.77
N THR A 15 7.59 -1.52 0.42
CA THR A 15 6.52 -0.89 1.21
C THR A 15 6.43 -1.52 2.60
N ARG A 16 6.55 -2.84 2.73
CA ARG A 16 6.57 -3.53 4.03
C ARG A 16 7.76 -3.11 4.89
N GLU A 17 8.96 -3.03 4.33
CA GLU A 17 10.14 -2.53 5.07
C GLU A 17 9.90 -1.11 5.57
N ARG A 18 9.39 -0.21 4.70
CA ARG A 18 9.05 1.15 5.09
C ARG A 18 8.02 1.21 6.22
N MET A 19 6.98 0.38 6.18
CA MET A 19 5.98 0.31 7.26
C MET A 19 6.62 -0.12 8.59
N SER A 20 7.53 -1.09 8.56
CA SER A 20 8.29 -1.52 9.74
C SER A 20 9.17 -0.39 10.30
N GLU A 21 9.88 0.35 9.43
CA GLU A 21 10.67 1.51 9.84
C GLU A 21 9.82 2.61 10.46
N LEU A 22 8.63 2.88 9.92
CA LEU A 22 7.70 3.88 10.44
C LEU A 22 7.14 3.49 11.82
N VAL A 23 6.98 2.18 12.09
CA VAL A 23 6.69 1.70 13.45
C VAL A 23 7.87 1.97 14.38
N GLY A 24 9.10 1.68 13.96
CA GLY A 24 10.30 2.01 14.73
C GLY A 24 10.46 3.50 15.03
N LYS A 25 9.95 4.38 14.15
CA LYS A 25 9.93 5.85 14.33
C LYS A 25 8.73 6.36 15.14
N GLY A 26 7.82 5.50 15.58
CA GLY A 26 6.62 5.88 16.33
C GLY A 26 5.55 6.61 15.50
N ILE A 27 5.66 6.61 14.17
CA ILE A 27 4.70 7.25 13.26
C ILE A 27 3.50 6.32 13.02
N VAL A 28 3.76 5.01 12.93
CA VAL A 28 2.74 3.98 12.74
C VAL A 28 2.64 3.16 14.03
N ALA A 29 1.41 2.95 14.51
CA ALA A 29 1.19 2.04 15.63
C ALA A 29 1.55 0.59 15.22
N PRO A 30 2.01 -0.29 16.14
CA PRO A 30 2.33 -1.67 15.80
C PRO A 30 1.18 -2.44 15.12
N THR A 31 -0.06 -2.16 15.52
CA THR A 31 -1.28 -2.73 14.88
C THR A 31 -1.48 -2.28 13.43
N GLY A 32 -0.82 -1.19 13.01
CA GLY A 32 -0.76 -0.72 11.64
C GLY A 32 -0.11 -1.71 10.68
N LEU A 33 0.84 -2.54 11.13
CA LEU A 33 1.41 -3.61 10.30
C LEU A 33 0.36 -4.68 9.96
N ILE A 34 -0.50 -4.99 10.92
CA ILE A 34 -1.61 -5.94 10.73
C ILE A 34 -2.63 -5.34 9.75
N ALA A 35 -2.95 -4.06 9.90
CA ALA A 35 -3.83 -3.35 8.97
C ALA A 35 -3.25 -3.32 7.55
N HIS A 36 -1.95 -3.09 7.40
CA HIS A 36 -1.26 -3.13 6.11
C HIS A 36 -1.35 -4.51 5.46
N GLY A 37 -1.06 -5.58 6.21
CA GLY A 37 -1.17 -6.95 5.69
C GLY A 37 -2.59 -7.32 5.23
N ARG A 38 -3.63 -6.83 5.93
CA ARG A 38 -5.03 -6.98 5.46
C ARG A 38 -5.27 -6.23 4.15
N GLY A 39 -4.72 -5.02 4.02
CA GLY A 39 -4.81 -4.24 2.78
C GLY A 39 -4.14 -4.94 1.60
N GLU A 40 -2.92 -5.46 1.79
CA GLU A 40 -2.22 -6.24 0.76
C GLU A 40 -3.01 -7.47 0.33
N ALA A 41 -3.67 -8.17 1.26
CA ALA A 41 -4.51 -9.33 0.92
C ALA A 41 -5.62 -8.96 -0.09
N PHE A 42 -6.28 -7.81 0.08
CA PHE A 42 -7.25 -7.33 -0.91
C PHE A 42 -6.58 -6.85 -2.20
N ASP A 43 -5.42 -6.21 -2.10
CA ASP A 43 -4.66 -5.75 -3.28
C ASP A 43 -4.29 -6.92 -4.20
N TYR A 44 -3.90 -8.07 -3.63
CA TYR A 44 -3.71 -9.31 -4.39
C TYR A 44 -4.98 -9.76 -5.13
N LEU A 45 -6.14 -9.71 -4.47
CA LEU A 45 -7.42 -10.09 -5.09
C LEU A 45 -7.82 -9.12 -6.22
N LEU A 46 -7.44 -7.85 -6.12
CA LEU A 46 -7.69 -6.82 -7.13
C LEU A 46 -6.65 -6.79 -8.25
N GLY A 47 -5.58 -7.59 -8.13
CA GLY A 47 -4.50 -7.68 -9.10
C GLY A 47 -3.48 -6.54 -9.01
N GLU A 48 -3.33 -5.93 -7.82
CA GLU A 48 -2.32 -4.92 -7.49
C GLU A 48 -2.29 -3.74 -8.48
N ARG A 49 -3.49 -3.28 -8.85
CA ARG A 49 -3.70 -2.20 -9.81
C ARG A 49 -4.92 -1.37 -9.45
N THR A 50 -4.95 -0.13 -9.91
CA THR A 50 -6.15 0.70 -9.86
C THR A 50 -7.21 0.11 -10.79
N VAL A 51 -8.32 -0.35 -10.21
CA VAL A 51 -9.47 -0.85 -10.97
C VAL A 51 -10.32 0.32 -11.51
N PRO A 52 -11.08 0.14 -12.61
CA PRO A 52 -11.85 1.24 -13.22
C PRO A 52 -12.78 1.96 -12.24
N ALA A 53 -13.47 1.21 -11.38
CA ALA A 53 -14.35 1.79 -10.36
C ALA A 53 -13.60 2.65 -9.34
N ALA A 54 -12.34 2.30 -9.01
CA ALA A 54 -11.51 3.10 -8.12
C ALA A 54 -10.99 4.36 -8.80
N ASP A 55 -10.65 4.31 -10.10
CA ASP A 55 -10.26 5.51 -10.87
C ASP A 55 -11.41 6.51 -10.98
N GLU A 56 -12.62 6.02 -11.30
CA GLU A 56 -13.82 6.85 -11.38
C GLU A 56 -14.15 7.49 -10.01
N ALA A 57 -14.16 6.70 -8.94
CA ALA A 57 -14.39 7.21 -7.59
C ALA A 57 -13.36 8.26 -7.18
N ALA A 58 -12.07 8.06 -7.52
CA ALA A 58 -11.02 9.02 -7.23
C ALA A 58 -11.21 10.36 -7.95
N ARG A 59 -11.65 10.35 -9.23
CA ARG A 59 -11.95 11.57 -9.99
C ARG A 59 -13.14 12.33 -9.40
N VAL A 60 -14.21 11.63 -9.04
CA VAL A 60 -15.38 12.23 -8.39
C VAL A 60 -15.01 12.82 -7.04
N ALA A 61 -14.25 12.09 -6.21
CA ALA A 61 -13.76 12.60 -4.93
C ALA A 61 -12.90 13.86 -5.09
N ALA A 62 -12.01 13.89 -6.09
CA ALA A 62 -11.21 15.08 -6.39
C ALA A 62 -12.08 16.27 -6.79
N ALA A 63 -13.08 16.07 -7.64
CA ALA A 63 -14.02 17.11 -8.05
C ALA A 63 -14.86 17.64 -6.88
N HIS A 64 -15.17 16.82 -5.87
CA HIS A 64 -15.87 17.26 -4.66
C HIS A 64 -15.01 18.11 -3.72
N LEU A 65 -13.68 18.06 -3.85
CA LEU A 65 -12.74 18.81 -2.99
C LEU A 65 -12.27 20.13 -3.61
N LEU A 66 -12.61 20.40 -4.88
CA LEU A 66 -12.24 21.59 -5.65
C LEU A 66 -13.44 22.52 -5.84
#